data_AF-V4JQE8-F1
#
_entry.id   AF-V4JQE8-F1
#
_cell.length_a   1.000
_cell.length_b   1.000
_cell.length_c   1.000
_cell.angle_alpha   90.00
_cell.angle_beta   90.00
_cell.angle_gamma   90.00
#
_symmetry.space_group_name_H-M   'P 1'
#
loop_
_entity.id
_entity.type
_entity.pdbx_description
1 polymer ?
#
loop_
_entity_poly.entity_id
_entity_poly.type
_entity_poly.pdbx_seq_one_letter_code
_entity_poly.pdbx_strand_id
1 'polypeptide(L)'
;AGNERGTWFIPHQGDEVLVAFNAGDTRHPYVIGCLWNGQDSPPESMDSAGNNYAKTICSKNGVRVSLNDQDGQESLTLETPGGQRVVLKDGPGAIDIEDSNGNSVKLGTSGITVEASVKVTVNATLVQVSASSMTVDCPFTSFSGVVKVDTLLSNSVVSASYTPGAGNIW
;
A
#
# COMPACT_ATOMS: atom_id res chain seq x y z
N ALA A 1 -31.25 -2.89 -1.01
CA ALA A 1 -30.35 -2.44 -2.09
C ALA A 1 -31.13 -1.56 -3.07
N GLY A 2 -30.45 -0.70 -3.81
CA GLY A 2 -31.02 0.08 -4.92
C GLY A 2 -30.38 -0.30 -6.26
N ASN A 3 -30.81 0.31 -7.36
CA ASN A 3 -30.21 0.09 -8.67
C ASN A 3 -28.68 0.32 -8.60
N GLU A 4 -27.90 -0.74 -8.84
CA GLU A 4 -26.43 -0.75 -8.80
C GLU A 4 -25.80 -0.24 -7.48
N ARG A 5 -26.52 -0.29 -6.35
CA ARG A 5 -26.01 0.17 -5.05
C ARG A 5 -26.42 -0.71 -3.86
N GLY A 6 -25.46 -1.02 -2.99
CA GLY A 6 -25.66 -1.80 -1.77
C GLY A 6 -24.42 -2.63 -1.42
N THR A 7 -24.55 -3.49 -0.42
CA THR A 7 -23.56 -4.52 -0.10
C THR A 7 -23.89 -5.80 -0.86
N TRP A 8 -22.87 -6.45 -1.46
CA TRP A 8 -23.01 -7.72 -2.17
C TRP A 8 -22.12 -8.77 -1.52
N PHE A 9 -22.59 -9.30 -0.40
CA PHE A 9 -21.95 -10.37 0.38
C PHE A 9 -22.95 -11.51 0.52
N ILE A 10 -23.12 -12.26 -0.56
CA ILE A 10 -24.02 -13.40 -0.60
C ILE A 10 -23.32 -14.60 0.08
N PRO A 11 -23.98 -15.32 1.00
CA PRO A 11 -23.40 -16.51 1.64
C PRO A 11 -22.97 -17.55 0.61
N HIS A 12 -21.94 -18.33 0.94
CA HIS A 12 -21.54 -19.47 0.13
C HIS A 12 -22.42 -20.70 0.41
N GLN A 13 -22.37 -21.66 -0.52
CA GLN A 13 -22.97 -22.97 -0.28
C GLN A 13 -22.26 -23.64 0.91
N GLY A 14 -23.06 -24.04 1.90
CA GLY A 14 -22.58 -24.67 3.13
C GLY A 14 -22.50 -23.71 4.33
N ASP A 15 -22.56 -22.39 4.10
CA ASP A 15 -22.51 -21.42 5.19
C ASP A 15 -23.78 -21.48 6.04
N GLU A 16 -23.60 -21.34 7.36
CA GLU A 16 -24.72 -21.23 8.28
C GLU A 16 -25.33 -19.83 8.24
N VAL A 17 -26.64 -19.76 8.06
CA VAL A 17 -27.38 -18.49 7.91
C VAL A 17 -28.52 -18.39 8.89
N LEU A 18 -28.77 -17.16 9.34
CA LEU A 18 -29.97 -16.82 10.09
C LEU A 18 -31.10 -16.47 9.12
N VAL A 19 -32.22 -17.20 9.25
CA VAL A 19 -33.40 -17.03 8.40
C VAL A 19 -34.53 -16.41 9.21
N ALA A 20 -35.14 -15.36 8.68
CA ALA A 20 -36.39 -14.78 9.15
C ALA A 20 -37.52 -15.10 8.17
N PHE A 21 -38.76 -15.17 8.65
CA PHE A 21 -39.92 -15.53 7.83
C PHE A 21 -40.91 -14.37 7.79
N ASN A 22 -41.42 -14.05 6.59
CA ASN A 22 -42.37 -12.95 6.42
C ASN A 22 -43.62 -13.17 7.29
N ALA A 23 -43.86 -12.31 8.28
CA ALA A 23 -44.96 -12.47 9.24
C ALA A 23 -45.06 -13.87 9.88
N GLY A 24 -43.94 -14.58 10.00
CA GLY A 24 -43.90 -15.96 10.51
C GLY A 24 -44.31 -17.05 9.51
N ASP A 25 -44.62 -16.71 8.26
CA ASP A 25 -44.94 -17.69 7.22
C ASP A 25 -43.67 -18.38 6.70
N THR A 26 -43.51 -19.65 7.04
CA THR A 26 -42.34 -20.47 6.70
C THR A 26 -42.11 -20.65 5.21
N ARG A 27 -43.12 -20.38 4.37
CA ARG A 27 -43.03 -20.45 2.90
C ARG A 27 -42.33 -19.23 2.30
N HIS A 28 -42.10 -18.18 3.08
CA HIS A 28 -41.50 -16.92 2.63
C HIS A 28 -40.27 -16.55 3.48
N PRO A 29 -39.14 -17.27 3.32
CA PRO A 29 -37.92 -17.02 4.06
C PRO A 29 -37.11 -15.85 3.50
N TYR A 30 -36.37 -15.17 4.39
CA TYR A 30 -35.35 -14.18 4.10
C TYR A 30 -34.08 -14.51 4.87
N VAL A 31 -32.93 -14.50 4.18
CA VAL A 31 -31.62 -14.55 4.85
C VAL A 31 -31.32 -13.15 5.38
N ILE A 32 -31.07 -13.03 6.69
CA ILE A 32 -30.76 -11.75 7.34
C ILE A 32 -29.29 -11.62 7.75
N GLY A 33 -28.55 -12.72 7.79
CA GLY A 33 -27.12 -12.73 8.09
C GLY A 33 -26.52 -14.13 8.08
N CYS A 34 -25.19 -14.20 8.17
CA CYS A 34 -24.43 -15.43 8.36
C CYS A 34 -24.01 -15.57 9.81
N LEU A 35 -23.79 -16.81 10.27
CA LEU A 35 -23.37 -17.12 11.63
C LEU A 35 -22.09 -17.94 11.60
N TRP A 36 -21.23 -17.70 12.60
CA TRP A 36 -20.12 -18.59 12.91
C TRP A 36 -20.61 -19.71 13.84
N ASN A 37 -19.98 -20.88 13.77
CA ASN A 37 -20.36 -22.06 14.53
C ASN A 37 -19.10 -22.83 15.02
N GLY A 38 -19.29 -24.02 15.58
CA GLY A 38 -18.18 -24.83 16.10
C GLY A 38 -17.23 -25.41 15.04
N GLN A 39 -17.53 -25.27 13.75
CA GLN A 39 -16.67 -25.65 12.63
C GLN A 39 -16.09 -24.40 11.94
N ASP A 40 -16.93 -23.40 11.67
CA ASP A 40 -16.57 -22.15 10.98
C ASP A 40 -16.31 -21.03 11.99
N SER A 41 -15.04 -20.74 12.24
CA SER A 41 -14.59 -19.75 13.23
C SER A 41 -14.56 -18.31 12.69
N PRO A 42 -14.75 -17.28 13.55
CA PRO A 42 -14.58 -15.89 13.15
C PRO A 42 -13.11 -15.58 12.77
N PRO A 43 -12.88 -14.57 11.91
CA PRO A 43 -11.55 -14.23 11.42
C PRO A 43 -10.65 -13.53 12.45
N GLU A 44 -11.21 -13.12 13.59
CA GLU A 44 -10.55 -12.39 14.67
C GLU A 44 -11.05 -12.90 16.02
N SER A 45 -10.25 -12.72 17.06
CA SER A 45 -10.62 -12.92 18.47
C SER A 45 -10.36 -11.67 19.29
N MET A 46 -10.98 -11.56 20.46
CA MET A 46 -10.61 -10.54 21.45
C MET A 46 -9.17 -10.76 21.94
N ASP A 47 -8.55 -9.71 22.47
CA ASP A 47 -7.26 -9.83 23.13
C ASP A 47 -7.36 -10.61 24.47
N SER A 48 -6.23 -10.84 25.14
CA SER A 48 -6.19 -11.55 26.41
C SER A 48 -6.90 -10.82 27.57
N ALA A 49 -7.16 -9.52 27.43
CA ALA A 49 -7.88 -8.71 28.40
C ALA A 49 -9.39 -8.61 28.07
N GLY A 50 -9.84 -9.21 26.97
CA GLY A 50 -11.23 -9.16 26.51
C GLY A 50 -11.58 -7.92 25.70
N ASN A 51 -10.60 -7.11 25.30
CA ASN A 51 -10.84 -5.96 24.44
C ASN A 51 -11.07 -6.40 22.98
N ASN A 52 -11.97 -5.68 22.31
CA ASN A 52 -12.32 -5.93 20.93
C ASN A 52 -11.76 -4.80 20.04
N TYR A 53 -10.45 -4.83 19.77
CA TYR A 53 -9.79 -3.83 18.93
C TYR A 53 -9.82 -4.17 17.43
N ALA A 54 -9.83 -5.46 17.07
CA ALA A 54 -9.80 -5.89 15.67
C ALA A 54 -11.20 -5.87 15.03
N LYS A 55 -11.35 -5.16 13.89
CA LYS A 55 -12.53 -5.23 13.02
C LYS A 55 -12.09 -5.68 11.64
N THR A 56 -12.58 -6.83 11.16
CA THR A 56 -12.11 -7.38 9.88
C THR A 56 -13.26 -7.79 8.99
N ILE A 57 -13.19 -7.38 7.73
CA ILE A 57 -13.93 -7.96 6.61
C ILE A 57 -12.97 -8.91 5.90
N CYS A 58 -13.34 -10.18 5.79
CA CYS A 58 -12.54 -11.20 5.13
C CYS A 58 -13.37 -11.88 4.04
N SER A 59 -12.85 -11.92 2.82
CA SER A 59 -13.43 -12.72 1.73
C SER A 59 -13.07 -14.20 1.90
N LYS A 60 -13.82 -15.09 1.23
CA LYS A 60 -13.56 -16.54 1.24
C LYS A 60 -12.12 -16.93 0.92
N ASN A 61 -11.50 -16.24 -0.04
CA ASN A 61 -10.14 -16.56 -0.46
C ASN A 61 -9.08 -15.82 0.35
N GLY A 62 -9.45 -15.04 1.36
CA GLY A 62 -8.50 -14.41 2.29
C GLY A 62 -8.05 -13.00 1.92
N VAL A 63 -8.74 -12.29 1.01
CA VAL A 63 -8.59 -10.82 0.91
C VAL A 63 -9.20 -10.18 2.14
N ARG A 64 -8.46 -9.32 2.83
CA ARG A 64 -8.82 -8.72 4.12
C ARG A 64 -8.83 -7.20 4.07
N VAL A 65 -9.80 -6.63 4.79
CA VAL A 65 -9.83 -5.23 5.21
C VAL A 65 -9.92 -5.25 6.72
N SER A 66 -8.88 -4.80 7.41
CA SER A 66 -8.75 -4.89 8.87
C SER A 66 -8.53 -3.52 9.49
N LEU A 67 -9.27 -3.20 10.54
CA LEU A 67 -9.11 -2.04 11.39
C LEU A 67 -8.62 -2.50 12.75
N ASN A 68 -7.67 -1.76 13.32
CA ASN A 68 -7.29 -1.85 14.72
C ASN A 68 -7.73 -0.55 15.40
N ASP A 69 -8.61 -0.65 16.40
CA ASP A 69 -9.14 0.47 17.19
C ASP A 69 -8.44 0.60 18.55
N GLN A 70 -7.19 0.13 18.69
CA GLN A 70 -6.41 0.32 19.90
C GLN A 70 -5.97 1.79 20.03
N ASP A 71 -6.36 2.43 21.13
CA ASP A 71 -6.08 3.85 21.40
C ASP A 71 -4.62 4.24 21.13
N GLY A 72 -4.42 5.19 20.22
CA GLY A 72 -3.11 5.74 19.84
C GLY A 72 -2.26 4.81 18.96
N GLN A 73 -2.79 3.68 18.52
CA GLN A 73 -2.16 2.71 17.60
C GLN A 73 -3.14 2.28 16.50
N GLU A 74 -4.09 3.15 16.18
CA GLU A 74 -5.13 2.88 15.21
C GLU A 74 -4.50 2.59 13.84
N SER A 75 -5.07 1.61 13.14
CA SER A 75 -4.59 1.31 11.78
C SER A 75 -5.66 0.72 10.88
N LEU A 76 -5.51 0.97 9.58
CA LEU A 76 -6.25 0.33 8.49
C LEU A 76 -5.29 -0.49 7.65
N THR A 77 -5.55 -1.79 7.51
CA THR A 77 -4.78 -2.72 6.69
C THR A 77 -5.64 -3.29 5.58
N LEU A 78 -5.14 -3.23 4.34
CA LEU A 78 -5.67 -3.94 3.18
C LEU A 78 -4.66 -5.00 2.78
N GLU A 79 -5.09 -6.26 2.71
CA GLU A 79 -4.18 -7.38 2.43
C GLU A 79 -4.79 -8.39 1.46
N THR A 80 -3.96 -8.93 0.57
CA THR A 80 -4.28 -10.09 -0.24
C THR A 80 -3.46 -11.31 0.19
N PRO A 81 -3.96 -12.55 -0.01
CA PRO A 81 -3.20 -13.77 0.29
C PRO A 81 -1.88 -13.89 -0.48
N GLY A 82 -1.76 -13.16 -1.59
CA GLY A 82 -0.54 -13.08 -2.40
C GLY A 82 0.51 -12.12 -1.82
N GLY A 83 0.36 -11.67 -0.57
CA GLY A 83 1.36 -10.83 0.13
C GLY A 83 1.37 -9.36 -0.28
N GLN A 84 0.33 -8.88 -0.97
CA GLN A 84 0.17 -7.45 -1.28
C GLN A 84 -0.48 -6.77 -0.08
N ARG A 85 0.10 -5.66 0.37
CA ARG A 85 -0.31 -5.00 1.61
C ARG A 85 -0.29 -3.48 1.50
N VAL A 86 -1.31 -2.83 2.03
CA VAL A 86 -1.34 -1.38 2.30
C VAL A 86 -1.73 -1.17 3.75
N VAL A 87 -0.97 -0.35 4.49
CA VAL A 87 -1.21 -0.06 5.90
C VAL A 87 -1.17 1.43 6.15
N LEU A 88 -2.20 1.97 6.79
CA LEU A 88 -2.23 3.33 7.35
C LEU A 88 -2.20 3.17 8.87
N LYS A 89 -1.29 3.86 9.56
CA LYS A 89 -1.09 3.79 11.01
C LYS A 89 -1.08 5.17 11.63
N ASP A 90 -1.66 5.33 12.81
CA ASP A 90 -1.62 6.57 13.58
C ASP A 90 -0.45 6.61 14.58
N GLY A 91 -0.01 5.47 15.12
CA GLY A 91 1.05 5.41 16.14
C GLY A 91 2.14 4.34 15.90
N PRO A 92 3.39 4.73 15.58
CA PRO A 92 3.78 6.01 15.01
C PRO A 92 3.16 6.21 13.62
N GLY A 93 2.82 7.46 13.28
CA GLY A 93 2.16 7.82 12.03
C GLY A 93 2.94 7.40 10.79
N ALA A 94 2.36 6.52 9.96
CA ALA A 94 2.99 6.05 8.72
C ALA A 94 1.97 5.49 7.71
N ILE A 95 2.36 5.52 6.43
CA ILE A 95 1.69 4.80 5.34
C ILE A 95 2.71 3.86 4.71
N ASP A 96 2.41 2.57 4.72
CA ASP A 96 3.23 1.51 4.14
C ASP A 96 2.48 0.86 2.97
N ILE A 97 3.15 0.73 1.83
CA ILE A 97 2.68 -0.04 0.67
C ILE A 97 3.77 -1.05 0.34
N GLU A 98 3.45 -2.34 0.35
CA GLU A 98 4.41 -3.42 0.19
C GLU A 98 3.84 -4.51 -0.72
N ASP A 99 4.68 -5.08 -1.58
CA ASP A 99 4.38 -6.29 -2.35
C ASP A 99 5.18 -7.50 -1.85
N SER A 100 4.81 -8.68 -2.34
CA SER A 100 5.52 -9.93 -2.06
C SER A 100 6.89 -10.05 -2.73
N ASN A 101 7.28 -9.10 -3.58
CA ASN A 101 8.52 -9.15 -4.36
C ASN A 101 9.61 -8.26 -3.75
N GLY A 102 9.38 -7.67 -2.58
CA GLY A 102 10.32 -6.78 -1.91
C GLY A 102 10.33 -5.36 -2.47
N ASN A 103 9.26 -4.92 -3.12
CA ASN A 103 9.06 -3.51 -3.47
C ASN A 103 8.26 -2.83 -2.36
N SER A 104 8.65 -1.62 -1.98
CA SER A 104 7.95 -0.86 -0.95
C SER A 104 7.93 0.64 -1.20
N VAL A 105 6.89 1.29 -0.69
CA VAL A 105 6.79 2.74 -0.56
C VAL A 105 6.36 3.05 0.86
N LYS A 106 7.17 3.83 1.58
CA LYS A 106 6.94 4.19 2.98
C LYS A 106 6.90 5.70 3.12
N LEU A 107 5.83 6.21 3.72
CA LEU A 107 5.70 7.62 4.10
C LEU A 107 5.66 7.65 5.63
N GLY A 108 6.64 8.30 6.25
CA GLY A 108 6.72 8.41 7.70
C GLY A 108 7.31 9.74 8.13
N THR A 109 7.50 9.91 9.44
CA THR A 109 8.03 11.14 10.04
C THR A 109 9.43 11.49 9.56
N SER A 110 10.22 10.50 9.13
CA SER A 110 11.57 10.69 8.60
C SER A 110 11.61 11.05 7.11
N GLY A 111 10.48 11.00 6.40
CA GLY A 111 10.39 11.31 4.97
C GLY A 111 9.68 10.21 4.16
N ILE A 112 10.02 10.15 2.88
CA ILE A 112 9.46 9.20 1.92
C ILE A 112 10.58 8.29 1.40
N THR A 113 10.38 6.99 1.48
CA THR A 113 11.31 5.98 0.94
C THR A 113 10.61 5.17 -0.14
N VAL A 114 11.29 4.99 -1.27
CA VAL A 114 10.85 4.12 -2.37
C VAL A 114 11.93 3.06 -2.57
N GLU A 115 11.58 1.80 -2.36
CA GLU A 115 12.47 0.66 -2.55
C GLU A 115 11.93 -0.22 -3.68
N ALA A 116 12.82 -0.61 -4.58
CA ALA A 116 12.51 -1.58 -5.61
C ALA A 116 13.59 -2.67 -5.60
N SER A 117 13.17 -3.93 -5.63
CA SER A 117 14.09 -5.06 -5.61
C SER A 117 14.88 -5.22 -6.93
N VAL A 118 14.41 -4.59 -8.01
CA VAL A 118 15.07 -4.70 -9.33
C VAL A 118 15.21 -3.34 -10.00
N LYS A 119 14.11 -2.61 -10.22
CA LYS A 119 14.12 -1.39 -11.03
C LYS A 119 13.00 -0.44 -10.67
N VAL A 120 13.32 0.84 -10.57
CA VAL A 120 12.36 1.95 -10.63
C VAL A 120 12.39 2.55 -12.04
N THR A 121 11.23 2.82 -12.64
CA THR A 121 11.11 3.51 -13.94
C THR A 121 10.13 4.66 -13.83
N VAL A 122 10.57 5.88 -14.17
CA VAL A 122 9.75 7.10 -14.12
C VAL A 122 9.51 7.58 -15.54
N ASN A 123 8.29 7.38 -16.05
CA ASN A 123 7.87 7.86 -17.37
C ASN A 123 6.97 9.08 -17.18
N ALA A 124 7.38 10.22 -17.71
CA ALA A 124 6.58 11.43 -17.70
C ALA A 124 6.95 12.32 -18.89
N THR A 125 6.04 13.23 -19.27
CA THR A 125 6.35 14.26 -20.29
C THR A 125 7.41 15.24 -19.78
N LEU A 126 7.36 15.57 -18.49
CA LEU A 126 8.33 16.42 -17.81
C LEU A 126 8.55 15.90 -16.39
N VAL A 127 9.82 15.79 -15.98
CA VAL A 127 10.22 15.52 -14.59
C VAL A 127 11.02 16.72 -14.09
N GLN A 128 10.55 17.35 -13.01
CA GLN A 128 11.26 18.44 -12.34
C GLN A 128 11.55 18.02 -10.89
N VAL A 129 12.80 18.13 -10.47
CA VAL A 129 13.24 17.86 -9.11
C VAL A 129 13.77 19.16 -8.51
N SER A 130 13.19 19.60 -7.39
CA SER A 130 13.60 20.79 -6.66
C SER A 130 13.94 20.39 -5.23
N ALA A 131 15.21 20.51 -4.86
CA ALA A 131 15.74 20.21 -3.54
C ALA A 131 16.92 21.14 -3.24
N SER A 132 17.25 21.33 -1.95
CA SER A 132 18.45 22.08 -1.55
C SER A 132 19.74 21.37 -1.94
N SER A 133 19.73 20.03 -1.95
CA SER A 133 20.80 19.18 -2.44
C SER A 133 20.24 17.88 -3.04
N MET A 134 21.02 17.25 -3.92
CA MET A 134 20.73 15.95 -4.49
C MET A 134 22.01 15.12 -4.51
N THR A 135 21.95 13.90 -3.98
CA THR A 135 23.05 12.94 -4.01
C THR A 135 22.64 11.76 -4.89
N VAL A 136 23.56 11.29 -5.74
CA VAL A 136 23.32 10.15 -6.64
C VAL A 136 24.43 9.13 -6.45
N ASP A 137 24.17 8.14 -5.61
CA ASP A 137 25.11 7.07 -5.29
C ASP A 137 24.95 5.91 -6.28
N CYS A 138 25.71 5.95 -7.38
CA CYS A 138 25.76 4.86 -8.35
C CYS A 138 27.10 4.84 -9.10
N PRO A 139 27.49 3.69 -9.69
CA PRO A 139 28.73 3.59 -10.46
C PRO A 139 28.76 4.48 -11.71
N PHE A 140 27.61 4.71 -12.35
CA PHE A 140 27.49 5.56 -13.53
C PHE A 140 26.07 6.10 -13.68
N THR A 141 25.95 7.32 -14.18
CA THR A 141 24.70 7.93 -14.67
C THR A 141 24.79 8.13 -16.18
N SER A 142 23.68 7.97 -16.90
CA SER A 142 23.61 8.19 -18.34
C SER A 142 22.58 9.26 -18.65
N PHE A 143 23.00 10.26 -19.42
CA PHE A 143 22.13 11.28 -19.98
C PHE A 143 22.24 11.21 -21.50
N SER A 144 21.13 10.93 -22.19
CA SER A 144 21.11 10.82 -23.66
C SER A 144 21.15 12.18 -24.38
N GLY A 145 21.13 13.28 -23.62
CA GLY A 145 21.06 14.65 -24.13
C GLY A 145 22.00 15.58 -23.38
N VAL A 146 21.68 16.88 -23.41
CA VAL A 146 22.52 17.92 -22.81
C VAL A 146 22.32 17.96 -21.29
N VAL A 147 23.44 17.93 -20.56
CA VAL A 147 23.49 18.21 -19.12
C VAL A 147 23.88 19.67 -18.94
N LYS A 148 22.96 20.49 -18.40
CA LYS A 148 23.22 21.89 -18.05
C LYS A 148 23.43 22.00 -16.53
N VAL A 149 24.59 22.50 -16.14
CA VAL A 149 24.95 22.82 -14.75
C VAL A 149 25.70 24.15 -14.71
N ASP A 150 25.55 24.92 -13.64
CA ASP A 150 26.24 26.20 -13.51
C ASP A 150 27.73 26.03 -13.17
N THR A 151 28.06 25.01 -12.37
CA THR A 151 29.44 24.67 -12.03
C THR A 151 29.57 23.15 -11.86
N LEU A 152 30.55 22.56 -12.53
CA LEU A 152 30.90 21.14 -12.40
C LEU A 152 32.18 21.01 -11.60
N LEU A 153 32.12 20.34 -10.45
CA LEU A 153 33.29 19.90 -9.70
C LEU A 153 33.47 18.39 -9.94
N SER A 154 34.60 17.99 -10.51
CA SER A 154 34.93 16.58 -10.76
C SER A 154 36.43 16.34 -10.57
N ASN A 155 36.79 15.13 -10.16
CA ASN A 155 38.19 14.68 -10.15
C ASN A 155 38.75 14.55 -11.57
N SER A 156 37.92 14.13 -12.54
CA SER A 156 38.31 13.97 -13.95
C SER A 156 37.10 14.13 -14.86
N VAL A 157 37.34 14.70 -16.04
CA VAL A 157 36.36 14.79 -17.12
C VAL A 157 37.04 14.28 -18.39
N VAL A 158 36.48 13.23 -18.99
CA VAL A 158 36.92 12.71 -20.28
C VAL A 158 35.86 13.08 -21.31
N SER A 159 36.26 13.78 -22.37
CA SER A 159 35.37 14.17 -23.46
C SER A 159 36.07 14.00 -24.80
N ALA A 160 35.33 13.65 -25.85
CA ALA A 160 35.86 13.58 -27.20
C ALA A 160 36.26 14.97 -27.73
N SER A 161 35.60 16.02 -27.23
CA SER A 161 35.89 17.40 -27.53
C SER A 161 35.46 18.28 -26.35
N TYR A 162 36.33 19.17 -25.92
CA TYR A 162 35.98 20.25 -25.00
C TYR A 162 36.36 21.58 -25.64
N THR A 163 35.49 22.59 -25.50
CA THR A 163 35.84 23.98 -25.83
C THR A 163 36.21 24.65 -24.52
N PRO A 164 37.50 24.85 -24.21
CA PRO A 164 37.88 25.55 -23.00
C PRO A 164 37.32 26.98 -23.04
N GLY A 165 36.72 27.42 -21.94
CA GLY A 165 36.53 28.85 -21.71
C GLY A 165 37.90 29.52 -21.63
N ALA A 166 37.97 30.83 -21.89
CA ALA A 166 39.22 31.61 -21.89
C ALA A 166 40.07 31.48 -20.60
N GLY A 167 39.52 30.91 -19.52
CA GLY A 167 40.21 30.63 -18.26
C GLY A 167 40.89 29.26 -18.12
N ASN A 168 40.90 28.39 -19.14
CA ASN A 168 41.47 27.03 -19.06
C ASN A 168 42.68 26.83 -19.98
N ILE A 169 43.31 27.91 -20.47
CA ILE A 169 44.46 27.88 -21.37
C ILE A 169 45.67 28.54 -20.66
N TRP A 170 46.26 27.85 -19.69
CA TRP A 170 47.59 28.17 -19.14
C TRP A 170 48.23 26.95 -18.48
#